data_AF-A0A4Z0EUY7-F1
#
_entry.id   AF-A0A4Z0EUY7-F1
#
_cell.length_a   1.000
_cell.length_b   1.000
_cell.length_c   1.000
_cell.angle_alpha   90.00
_cell.angle_beta   90.00
_cell.angle_gamma   90.00
#
_symmetry.space_group_name_H-M   'P 1'
#
loop_
_entity.id
_entity.type
_entity.pdbx_description
1 polymer ?
#
loop_
_entity_poly.entity_id
_entity_poly.type
_entity_poly.pdbx_seq_one_letter_code
_entity_poly.pdbx_strand_id
1 'polypeptide(L)'
;MDKPEISVKLLAEEILMEEDVLCFSFLVAANRIACMTNFALHEQQRELRLTRLHLEGVAINQVGRPALWEVAYQLGRYFGVKTLRIEGGRRTTGRYSGKLPTPFVITIPDA
;
A
#
# COMPACT_ATOMS: atom_id res chain seq x y z
N MET A 1 27.01 -7.35 -8.60
CA MET A 1 25.94 -8.10 -7.92
C MET A 1 24.70 -7.23 -7.98
N ASP A 2 23.88 -7.45 -9.00
CA ASP A 2 22.66 -6.68 -9.21
C ASP A 2 21.73 -6.87 -8.02
N LYS A 3 21.23 -5.77 -7.46
CA LYS A 3 20.20 -5.84 -6.42
C LYS A 3 18.99 -6.53 -7.06
N PRO A 4 18.44 -7.60 -6.47
CA PRO A 4 17.21 -8.18 -6.99
C PRO A 4 16.16 -7.08 -7.04
N GLU A 5 15.67 -6.80 -8.24
CA GLU A 5 14.59 -5.87 -8.47
C GLU A 5 13.37 -6.43 -7.72
N ILE A 6 12.94 -5.75 -6.65
CA ILE A 6 11.83 -6.21 -5.84
C ILE A 6 10.58 -6.07 -6.70
N SER A 7 10.10 -7.19 -7.24
CA SER A 7 8.84 -7.21 -8.01
C SER A 7 7.68 -6.99 -7.06
N VAL A 8 6.89 -5.94 -7.33
CA VAL A 8 5.70 -5.58 -6.58
C VAL A 8 4.52 -5.48 -7.54
N LYS A 9 3.44 -6.18 -7.22
CA LYS A 9 2.23 -6.21 -8.06
C LYS A 9 0.98 -6.13 -7.21
N LEU A 10 0.20 -5.08 -7.39
CA LEU A 10 -1.16 -4.95 -6.87
C LEU A 10 -2.07 -6.00 -7.53
N LEU A 11 -2.85 -6.71 -6.71
CA LEU A 11 -3.86 -7.66 -7.16
C LEU A 11 -5.18 -6.90 -7.26
N ALA A 12 -5.44 -6.31 -8.42
CA ALA A 12 -6.59 -5.42 -8.65
C ALA A 12 -7.94 -6.14 -8.47
N GLU A 13 -7.97 -7.44 -8.75
CA GLU A 13 -9.10 -8.33 -8.55
C GLU A 13 -9.42 -8.59 -7.06
N GLU A 14 -8.49 -8.29 -6.15
CA GLU A 14 -8.65 -8.44 -4.71
C GLU A 14 -8.85 -7.09 -3.99
N ILE A 15 -9.15 -6.02 -4.74
CA ILE A 15 -9.50 -4.73 -4.15
C ILE A 15 -10.98 -4.75 -3.80
N LEU A 16 -11.26 -4.55 -2.51
CA LEU A 16 -12.60 -4.52 -1.96
C LEU A 16 -12.77 -3.27 -1.09
N MET A 17 -13.89 -2.57 -1.30
CA MET A 17 -14.30 -1.42 -0.50
C MET A 17 -15.56 -1.80 0.27
N GLU A 18 -15.48 -1.79 1.60
CA GLU A 18 -16.60 -2.03 2.49
C GLU A 18 -16.70 -0.86 3.47
N GLU A 19 -17.79 -0.09 3.38
CA GLU A 19 -17.97 1.14 4.18
C GLU A 19 -16.75 2.07 4.04
N ASP A 20 -16.09 2.39 5.16
CA ASP A 20 -14.89 3.23 5.22
C ASP A 20 -13.59 2.42 5.23
N VAL A 21 -13.65 1.12 4.89
CA VAL A 21 -12.52 0.19 4.89
C VAL A 21 -12.15 -0.23 3.47
N LEU A 22 -10.87 -0.11 3.14
CA LEU A 22 -10.26 -0.60 1.91
C LEU A 22 -9.41 -1.82 2.23
N CYS A 23 -9.79 -2.94 1.64
CA CYS A 23 -9.04 -4.19 1.64
C CYS A 23 -8.39 -4.36 0.27
N PHE A 24 -7.10 -4.69 0.25
CA PHE A 24 -6.39 -4.97 -0.99
C PHE A 24 -5.23 -5.91 -0.74
N SER A 25 -4.77 -6.59 -1.79
CA SER A 25 -3.59 -7.44 -1.71
C SER A 25 -2.55 -7.05 -2.74
N PHE A 26 -1.29 -7.34 -2.43
CA PHE A 26 -0.20 -7.23 -3.39
C PHE A 26 0.82 -8.34 -3.21
N LEU A 27 1.53 -8.66 -4.28
CA LEU A 27 2.67 -9.56 -4.27
C LEU A 27 3.95 -8.77 -4.05
N VAL A 28 4.84 -9.29 -3.20
CA VAL A 28 6.23 -8.85 -3.07
C VAL A 28 7.12 -10.09 -3.15
N ALA A 29 8.01 -10.14 -4.15
CA ALA A 29 8.86 -11.31 -4.38
C ALA A 29 8.07 -12.63 -4.32
N ALA A 30 6.93 -12.66 -5.03
CA ALA A 30 5.95 -13.75 -5.10
C ALA A 30 5.18 -14.08 -3.80
N ASN A 31 5.42 -13.39 -2.68
CA ASN A 31 4.65 -13.56 -1.46
C ASN A 31 3.45 -12.61 -1.43
N ARG A 32 2.26 -13.15 -1.11
CA ARG A 32 1.03 -12.37 -0.96
C ARG A 32 1.02 -11.63 0.38
N ILE A 33 0.72 -10.34 0.32
CA ILE A 33 0.49 -9.45 1.45
C ILE A 33 -0.95 -8.97 1.38
N ALA A 34 -1.73 -9.23 2.44
CA ALA A 34 -3.06 -8.70 2.62
C ALA A 34 -2.98 -7.36 3.38
N CYS A 35 -3.79 -6.41 2.95
CA CYS A 35 -3.84 -5.06 3.50
C CYS A 35 -5.26 -4.70 3.87
N MET A 36 -5.41 -4.01 4.98
CA MET A 36 -6.67 -3.43 5.42
C MET A 36 -6.38 -2.02 5.94
N THR A 37 -7.16 -1.03 5.53
CA THR A 37 -6.96 0.36 5.95
C THR A 37 -8.29 1.07 5.98
N ASN A 38 -8.45 2.02 6.88
CA ASN A 38 -9.52 2.99 6.71
C ASN A 38 -9.16 3.88 5.51
N PHE A 39 -10.12 4.35 4.74
CA PHE A 39 -9.84 5.20 3.58
C PHE A 39 -10.80 6.38 3.47
N ALA A 40 -10.35 7.42 2.77
CA ALA A 40 -11.19 8.52 2.31
C ALA A 40 -10.76 8.90 0.89
N LEU A 41 -11.71 8.90 -0.04
CA LEU A 41 -11.50 9.33 -1.42
C LEU A 41 -12.02 10.77 -1.58
N HIS A 42 -11.12 11.71 -1.81
CA HIS A 42 -11.44 13.10 -2.07
C HIS A 42 -11.38 13.36 -3.58
N GLU A 43 -12.47 13.05 -4.29
CA GLU A 43 -12.53 13.11 -5.76
C GLU A 43 -12.18 14.50 -6.31
N GLN A 44 -12.69 15.57 -5.69
CA GLN A 44 -12.40 16.96 -6.09
C GLN A 44 -10.91 17.31 -6.01
N GLN A 45 -10.20 16.72 -5.06
CA GLN A 45 -8.77 16.94 -4.85
C GLN A 45 -7.92 15.89 -5.57
N ARG A 46 -8.56 14.88 -6.19
CA ARG A 46 -7.91 13.66 -6.70
C ARG A 46 -6.95 13.09 -5.64
N GLU A 47 -7.40 12.96 -4.41
CA GLU A 47 -6.60 12.46 -3.27
C GLU A 47 -7.23 11.20 -2.68
N LEU A 48 -6.42 10.17 -2.46
CA LEU A 48 -6.76 8.99 -1.67
C LEU A 48 -6.00 9.03 -0.35
N ARG A 49 -6.72 9.03 0.77
CA ARG A 49 -6.12 8.93 2.11
C ARG A 49 -6.35 7.55 2.66
N LEU A 50 -5.29 6.91 3.12
CA LEU A 50 -5.30 5.62 3.79
C LEU A 50 -4.85 5.84 5.23
N THR A 51 -5.67 5.46 6.20
CA THR A 51 -5.34 5.60 7.62
C THR A 51 -5.39 4.27 8.35
N ARG A 52 -4.49 4.07 9.31
CA ARG A 52 -4.35 2.81 10.08
C ARG A 52 -4.08 1.60 9.19
N LEU A 53 -3.24 1.76 8.18
CA LEU A 53 -2.87 0.68 7.26
C LEU A 53 -2.31 -0.52 8.03
N HIS A 54 -3.05 -1.61 7.98
CA HIS A 54 -2.68 -2.92 8.49
C HIS A 54 -2.09 -3.75 7.36
N LEU A 55 -0.96 -4.39 7.61
CA LEU A 55 -0.30 -5.28 6.66
C LEU A 55 -0.10 -6.65 7.32
N GLU A 56 -0.60 -7.69 6.66
CA GLU A 56 -0.52 -9.08 7.09
C GLU A 56 0.07 -9.96 5.98
N GLY A 57 1.00 -10.84 6.33
CA GLY A 57 1.59 -11.78 5.37
C GLY A 57 2.82 -12.52 5.90
N VAL A 58 3.15 -13.63 5.24
CA VAL A 58 4.28 -14.52 5.54
C VAL A 58 5.64 -14.00 5.06
N ALA A 59 5.67 -12.87 4.36
CA ALA A 59 6.89 -12.28 3.82
C ALA A 59 7.70 -11.56 4.92
N ILE A 60 8.26 -12.34 5.85
CA ILE A 60 9.18 -11.87 6.88
C ILE A 60 10.28 -11.06 6.19
N ASN A 61 10.34 -9.76 6.48
CA ASN A 61 11.37 -8.81 6.04
C ASN A 61 11.31 -8.31 4.57
N GLN A 62 10.28 -8.64 3.78
CA GLN A 62 10.24 -8.24 2.37
C GLN A 62 9.48 -6.93 2.11
N VAL A 63 8.56 -6.55 2.99
CA VAL A 63 7.83 -5.28 2.81
C VAL A 63 8.72 -4.13 3.28
N GLY A 64 9.59 -3.63 2.39
CA GLY A 64 10.38 -2.42 2.63
C GLY A 64 9.61 -1.14 2.31
N ARG A 65 10.21 0.04 2.55
CA ARG A 65 9.71 1.32 2.03
C ARG A 65 9.51 1.30 0.50
N PRO A 66 10.44 0.72 -0.31
CA PRO A 66 10.24 0.66 -1.75
C PRO A 66 8.98 -0.11 -2.14
N ALA A 67 8.70 -1.24 -1.48
CA ALA A 67 7.50 -2.02 -1.78
C ALA A 67 6.21 -1.29 -1.41
N LEU A 68 6.21 -0.56 -0.28
CA LEU A 68 5.09 0.28 0.11
C LEU A 68 4.87 1.45 -0.86
N TRP A 69 5.95 2.04 -1.36
CA TRP A 69 5.87 3.12 -2.34
C TRP A 69 5.28 2.62 -3.65
N GLU A 70 5.77 1.49 -4.14
CA GLU A 70 5.34 0.91 -5.40
C GLU A 70 3.87 0.45 -5.36
N VAL A 71 3.45 -0.22 -4.28
CA VAL A 71 2.03 -0.60 -4.16
C VAL A 71 1.12 0.62 -4.03
N ALA A 72 1.52 1.64 -3.29
CA ALA A 72 0.73 2.87 -3.17
C ALA A 72 0.69 3.66 -4.49
N TYR A 73 1.77 3.62 -5.28
CA TYR A 73 1.76 4.15 -6.64
C TYR A 73 0.74 3.42 -7.53
N GLN A 74 0.78 2.08 -7.55
CA GLN A 74 -0.16 1.28 -8.33
C GLN A 74 -1.62 1.48 -7.87
N LEU A 75 -1.85 1.60 -6.56
CA LEU A 75 -3.16 1.86 -5.98
C LEU A 75 -3.67 3.26 -6.36
N GLY A 76 -2.79 4.27 -6.33
CA GLY A 76 -3.13 5.62 -6.76
C GLY A 76 -3.54 5.68 -8.23
N ARG A 77 -2.85 4.93 -9.09
CA ARG A 77 -3.23 4.78 -10.50
C ARG A 77 -4.56 4.05 -10.66
N TYR A 78 -4.81 2.99 -9.90
CA TYR A 78 -6.08 2.25 -9.93
C TYR A 78 -7.28 3.17 -9.62
N PHE A 79 -7.16 4.02 -8.61
CA PHE A 79 -8.21 4.98 -8.23
C PHE A 79 -8.20 6.31 -9.02
N GLY A 80 -7.28 6.49 -9.97
CA GLY A 80 -7.21 7.72 -10.78
C GLY A 80 -6.83 8.99 -9.98
N VAL A 81 -6.26 8.83 -8.79
CA VAL A 81 -5.87 9.95 -7.91
C VAL A 81 -4.48 10.50 -8.28
N LYS A 82 -4.25 11.79 -8.00
CA LYS A 82 -2.95 12.45 -8.14
C LYS A 82 -2.11 12.38 -6.87
N THR A 83 -2.74 12.14 -5.74
CA THR A 83 -2.07 12.08 -4.45
C THR A 83 -2.59 10.91 -3.65
N LEU A 84 -1.68 10.10 -3.13
CA LEU A 84 -1.99 9.06 -2.17
C LEU A 84 -1.24 9.34 -0.87
N ARG A 85 -1.98 9.43 0.23
CA ARG A 85 -1.45 9.69 1.56
C ARG A 85 -1.69 8.48 2.45
N ILE A 86 -0.64 7.98 3.10
CA ILE A 86 -0.74 6.89 4.08
C ILE A 86 -0.39 7.46 5.46
N GLU A 87 -1.34 7.41 6.40
CA GLU A 87 -1.20 7.96 7.75
C GLU A 87 -1.42 6.89 8.82
N GLY A 88 -0.37 6.58 9.56
CA GLY A 88 -0.43 5.58 10.62
C GLY A 88 -0.61 4.18 10.05
N GLY A 89 0.34 3.30 10.32
CA GLY A 89 0.23 1.91 9.91
C GLY A 89 0.84 0.98 10.94
N ARG A 90 0.33 -0.24 10.97
CA ARG A 90 0.84 -1.30 11.83
C ARG A 90 1.17 -2.54 10.99
N ARG A 91 2.33 -3.12 11.28
CA ARG A 91 2.72 -4.45 10.79
C ARG A 91 2.51 -5.45 11.90
N THR A 92 1.91 -6.59 11.58
CA THR A 92 1.78 -7.71 12.52
C THR A 92 3.00 -8.62 12.48
N THR A 93 3.66 -8.75 11.31
CA THR A 93 4.75 -9.71 11.09
C THR A 93 6.09 -9.04 10.67
N GLY A 94 7.20 -9.77 10.85
CA GLY A 94 8.55 -9.39 10.39
C GLY A 94 9.37 -8.46 11.31
N ARG A 95 10.61 -8.12 10.89
CA ARG A 95 11.58 -7.28 11.63
C ARG A 95 11.09 -5.88 12.01
N TYR A 96 10.02 -5.41 11.38
CA TYR A 96 9.39 -4.11 11.64
C TYR A 96 7.98 -4.23 12.26
N SER A 97 7.68 -5.37 12.89
CA SER A 97 6.41 -5.56 13.61
C SER A 97 6.17 -4.40 14.59
N GLY A 98 4.94 -3.89 14.60
CA GLY A 98 4.53 -2.75 15.43
C GLY A 98 4.87 -1.35 14.89
N LYS A 99 5.63 -1.20 13.80
CA LYS A 99 5.96 0.12 13.21
C LYS A 99 5.87 0.10 11.68
N LEU A 100 4.90 0.81 11.08
CA LEU A 100 5.10 1.33 9.72
C LEU A 100 5.87 2.66 9.78
N PRO A 101 6.60 3.01 8.71
CA PRO A 101 7.08 4.37 8.52
C PRO A 101 5.93 5.37 8.67
N THR A 102 6.18 6.42 9.46
CA THR A 102 5.37 7.64 9.65
C THR A 102 4.95 8.27 8.31
N PRO A 103 3.93 9.15 8.29
CA PRO A 103 3.10 9.37 7.11
C PRO A 103 3.92 9.71 5.88
N PHE A 104 3.55 9.08 4.77
CA PHE A 104 4.17 9.35 3.48
C PHE A 104 3.11 9.74 2.46
N VAL A 105 3.47 10.75 1.66
CA VAL A 105 2.64 11.31 0.61
C VAL A 105 3.30 10.95 -0.72
N ILE A 106 2.53 10.36 -1.62
CA ILE A 106 2.96 9.98 -2.95
C ILE A 106 2.22 10.84 -3.95
N THR A 107 2.98 11.52 -4.82
CA THR A 107 2.44 12.16 -6.01
C THR A 107 2.40 11.14 -7.14
N ILE A 108 1.22 10.92 -7.70
CA ILE A 108 1.01 10.08 -8.87
C ILE A 108 1.06 11.01 -10.09
N PRO A 109 2.12 10.96 -10.92
CA PRO A 109 2.14 11.68 -12.18
C PRO A 109 0.98 11.22 -13.07
N ASP A 110 0.42 12.15 -13.84
CA ASP A 110 -0.50 11.79 -14.92
C ASP A 110 0.27 10.89 -15.91
N ALA A 111 -0.36 9.78 -16.30
CA ALA A 111 0.23 8.76 -17.19
C ALA A 111 0.34 9.26 -18.63
#